data_AF-A0A941IG14-F1
#
_entry.id   AF-A0A941IG14-F1
#
_cell.length_a   1.000
_cell.length_b   1.000
_cell.length_c   1.000
_cell.angle_alpha   90.00
_cell.angle_beta   90.00
_cell.angle_gamma   90.00
#
_symmetry.space_group_name_H-M   'P 1'
#
loop_
_entity.id
_entity.type
_entity.pdbx_description
1 polymer ?
#
loop_
_entity_poly.entity_id
_entity_poly.type
_entity_poly.pdbx_seq_one_letter_code
_entity_poly.pdbx_strand_id
1 'polypeptide(L)'
;MFSQFLDKDSKGIPDCEQRPFFDPNQQIFFMRLQKALPNCLIFPQIQLAAILEPHISHDKKRAIMRQKLASRHIDFGVFNKDVELLCVIELEEESTSAADEEYPTRKLLKSAGIKCVRWNRSALPSAEQILRTLAPYSELNAPKAETSMQTIGKLFLDEDLKDPSKLQEKAFTYIEHGNPNALSLAAIKRITPDAFIQQEYPHIWQKICLFAGDPRYLKNYLESLFIQNRPVRRRGLPKHVANEVIAIQSENARFVVSNEPDPIWDPTFLHR
;
A
#
# COMPACT_ATOMS: atom_id res chain seq x y z
N MET A 1 3.27 17.13 58.38
CA MET A 1 4.55 17.32 57.68
C MET A 1 5.08 15.95 57.28
N PHE A 2 4.72 15.46 56.09
CA PHE A 2 5.14 14.13 55.63
C PHE A 2 5.58 14.20 54.16
N SER A 3 6.69 13.53 53.89
CA SER A 3 7.24 13.12 52.59
C SER A 3 7.93 14.19 51.74
N GLN A 4 9.16 14.53 52.12
CA GLN A 4 10.25 14.70 51.15
C GLN A 4 11.05 13.39 51.11
N PHE A 5 10.53 12.37 50.43
CA PHE A 5 11.40 11.36 49.81
C PHE A 5 11.77 11.92 48.45
N LEU A 6 12.74 12.83 48.45
CA LEU A 6 13.55 13.09 47.26
C LEU A 6 14.39 11.84 47.10
N ASP A 7 13.97 10.95 46.20
CA ASP A 7 14.86 9.92 45.70
C ASP A 7 16.12 10.62 45.21
N LYS A 8 17.22 10.24 45.84
CA LYS A 8 18.55 10.73 45.56
C LYS A 8 18.96 10.09 44.25
N ASP A 9 18.46 10.64 43.14
CA ASP A 9 18.72 10.16 41.79
C ASP A 9 20.24 10.06 41.59
N SER A 10 20.72 8.82 41.62
CA SER A 10 22.05 8.50 41.14
C SER A 10 22.12 8.96 39.68
N LYS A 11 23.25 9.53 39.27
CA LYS A 11 23.55 9.87 37.87
C LYS A 11 23.73 8.61 37.00
N GLY A 12 22.88 7.60 37.19
CA GLY A 12 22.80 6.39 36.38
C GLY A 12 21.76 6.56 35.28
N ILE A 13 21.98 5.89 34.15
CA ILE A 13 20.96 5.77 33.11
C ILE A 13 19.78 5.00 33.74
N PRO A 14 18.53 5.46 33.60
CA PRO A 14 17.38 4.76 34.16
C PRO A 14 17.21 3.41 33.46
N ASP A 15 16.92 2.38 34.24
CA ASP A 15 16.54 1.08 33.70
C ASP A 15 15.22 1.21 32.93
N CYS A 16 15.21 0.75 31.68
CA CYS A 16 14.07 0.85 30.78
C CYS A 16 13.60 -0.55 30.40
N GLU A 17 12.28 -0.78 30.44
CA GLU A 17 11.65 -2.04 30.01
C GLU A 17 10.95 -1.87 28.66
N GLN A 18 10.90 -2.94 27.87
CA GLN A 18 10.14 -2.96 26.63
C GLN A 18 8.64 -3.06 26.93
N ARG A 19 7.84 -2.20 26.28
CA ARG A 19 6.38 -2.25 26.34
C ARG A 19 5.78 -2.65 24.98
N PRO A 20 4.62 -3.34 24.95
CA PRO A 20 3.90 -3.58 23.71
C PRO A 20 3.47 -2.25 23.09
N PHE A 21 3.61 -2.14 21.77
CA PHE A 21 3.29 -0.90 21.04
C PHE A 21 1.78 -0.66 20.94
N PHE A 22 1.00 -1.72 20.67
CA PHE A 22 -0.45 -1.67 20.57
C PHE A 22 -1.13 -2.36 21.76
N ASP A 23 -2.27 -1.81 22.16
CA ASP A 23 -3.28 -2.56 22.91
C ASP A 23 -3.97 -3.62 22.01
N PRO A 24 -4.51 -4.74 22.54
CA PRO A 24 -5.13 -5.79 21.73
C PRO A 24 -6.21 -5.28 20.75
N ASN A 25 -7.03 -4.31 21.16
CA ASN A 25 -8.06 -3.74 20.30
C ASN A 25 -7.45 -2.91 19.15
N GLN A 26 -6.42 -2.12 19.45
CA GLN A 26 -5.69 -1.36 18.43
C GLN A 26 -4.99 -2.28 17.44
N GLN A 27 -4.40 -3.38 17.90
CA GLN A 27 -3.74 -4.36 17.04
C GLN A 27 -4.73 -5.02 16.08
N ILE A 28 -5.87 -5.51 16.59
CA ILE A 28 -6.92 -6.12 15.75
C ILE A 28 -7.42 -5.10 14.72
N PHE A 29 -7.68 -3.87 15.17
CA PHE A 29 -8.19 -2.83 14.31
C PHE A 29 -7.19 -2.41 13.23
N PHE A 30 -5.90 -2.30 13.57
CA PHE A 30 -4.83 -2.03 12.60
C PHE A 30 -4.73 -3.11 11.51
N MET A 31 -4.82 -4.39 11.88
CA MET A 31 -4.85 -5.49 10.89
C MET A 31 -6.07 -5.39 9.96
N ARG A 32 -7.24 -5.00 10.49
CA ARG A 32 -8.45 -4.79 9.68
C ARG A 32 -8.32 -3.59 8.75
N LEU A 33 -7.69 -2.51 9.19
CA LEU A 33 -7.39 -1.34 8.35
C LEU A 33 -6.49 -1.71 7.18
N GLN A 34 -5.39 -2.42 7.43
CA GLN A 34 -4.47 -2.87 6.37
C GLN A 34 -5.18 -3.74 5.33
N LYS A 35 -6.06 -4.64 5.78
CA LYS A 35 -6.87 -5.48 4.89
C LYS A 35 -7.89 -4.67 4.08
N ALA A 36 -8.49 -3.66 4.69
CA ALA A 36 -9.51 -2.82 4.04
C ALA A 36 -8.91 -1.80 3.06
N LEU A 37 -7.70 -1.30 3.35
CA LEU A 37 -7.03 -0.24 2.60
C LEU A 37 -5.62 -0.66 2.18
N PRO A 38 -5.48 -1.64 1.26
CA PRO A 38 -4.17 -2.17 0.86
C PRO A 38 -3.31 -1.15 0.11
N ASN A 39 -3.92 -0.08 -0.43
CA ASN A 39 -3.24 0.96 -1.20
C ASN A 39 -2.89 2.21 -0.39
N CYS A 40 -3.25 2.24 0.90
CA CYS A 40 -2.99 3.38 1.78
C CYS A 40 -1.85 3.06 2.74
N LEU A 41 -1.13 4.11 3.15
CA LEU A 41 -0.17 4.03 4.24
C LEU A 41 -0.90 4.33 5.55
N ILE A 42 -0.71 3.50 6.56
CA ILE A 42 -1.37 3.65 7.87
C ILE A 42 -0.29 3.87 8.92
N PHE A 43 -0.32 5.02 9.58
CA PHE A 43 0.61 5.35 10.65
C PHE A 43 -0.12 5.36 12.00
N PRO A 44 0.27 4.52 12.95
CA PRO A 44 -0.30 4.50 14.29
C PRO A 44 0.30 5.56 15.21
N GLN A 45 -0.45 5.97 16.23
CA GLN A 45 -0.02 6.87 17.32
C GLN A 45 0.64 8.17 16.81
N ILE A 46 -0.08 8.92 15.96
CA ILE A 46 0.43 10.16 15.38
C ILE A 46 0.24 11.31 16.37
N GLN A 47 1.31 12.02 16.70
CA GLN A 47 1.23 13.25 17.50
C GLN A 47 0.46 14.34 16.76
N LEU A 48 -0.44 15.05 17.46
CA LEU A 48 -1.19 16.15 16.83
C LEU A 48 -0.27 17.25 16.29
N ALA A 49 0.84 17.54 16.98
CA ALA A 49 1.81 18.54 16.52
C ALA A 49 2.53 18.16 15.20
N ALA A 50 2.44 16.91 14.75
CA ALA A 50 2.99 16.47 13.47
C ALA A 50 2.06 16.79 12.29
N ILE A 51 0.76 16.96 12.53
CA ILE A 51 -0.27 17.18 11.50
C ILE A 51 -1.02 18.51 11.66
N LEU A 52 -0.84 19.21 12.77
CA LEU A 52 -1.49 20.49 13.07
C LEU A 52 -0.45 21.55 13.42
N GLU A 53 -0.60 22.73 12.80
CA GLU A 53 0.14 23.93 13.15
C GLU A 53 -0.82 24.99 13.73
N PRO A 54 -0.59 25.47 14.96
CA PRO A 54 -1.45 26.50 15.55
C PRO A 54 -1.25 27.86 14.86
N HIS A 55 -2.32 28.38 14.25
CA HIS A 55 -2.33 29.71 13.63
C HIS A 55 -2.51 30.81 14.69
N ILE A 56 -1.43 31.15 15.41
CA ILE A 56 -1.42 32.16 16.48
C ILE A 56 -0.29 33.17 16.21
N SER A 57 -0.63 34.46 16.12
CA SER A 57 0.34 35.53 15.83
C SER A 57 1.37 35.74 16.94
N HIS A 58 1.03 35.40 18.19
CA HIS A 58 1.92 35.59 19.34
C HIS A 58 2.79 34.33 19.59
N ASP A 59 4.10 34.47 19.42
CA ASP A 59 5.07 33.35 19.46
C ASP A 59 5.03 32.51 20.75
N LYS A 60 5.03 33.14 21.93
CA LYS A 60 4.97 32.39 23.21
C LYS A 60 3.70 31.55 23.33
N LYS A 61 2.54 32.09 22.90
CA LYS A 61 1.27 31.37 22.92
C LYS A 61 1.26 30.25 21.88
N ARG A 62 1.85 30.48 20.70
CA ARG A 62 2.05 29.45 19.67
C ARG A 62 2.89 28.28 20.20
N ALA A 63 3.99 28.56 20.89
CA ALA A 63 4.86 27.54 21.49
C ALA A 63 4.14 26.71 22.56
N ILE A 64 3.41 27.36 23.48
CA ILE A 64 2.61 26.67 24.50
C ILE A 64 1.56 25.77 23.84
N MET A 65 0.86 26.26 22.82
CA MET A 65 -0.14 25.48 22.10
C MET A 65 0.49 24.29 21.37
N ARG A 66 1.66 24.48 20.73
CA ARG A 66 2.41 23.40 20.08
C ARG A 66 2.80 22.30 21.07
N GLN A 67 3.23 22.67 22.28
CA GLN A 67 3.53 21.69 23.33
C GLN A 67 2.27 20.90 23.76
N LYS A 68 1.13 21.58 23.91
CA LYS A 68 -0.16 20.92 24.17
C LYS A 68 -0.57 19.95 23.05
N LEU A 69 -0.24 20.25 21.80
CA LEU A 69 -0.48 19.35 20.67
C LEU A 69 0.51 18.16 20.67
N ALA A 70 1.77 18.38 21.06
CA ALA A 70 2.79 17.33 21.07
C ALA A 70 2.55 16.26 22.15
N SER A 71 1.84 16.61 23.22
CA SER A 71 1.44 15.67 24.28
C SER A 71 0.22 14.81 23.92
N ARG A 72 -0.40 15.03 22.75
CA ARG A 72 -1.63 14.36 22.33
C ARG A 72 -1.38 13.55 21.07
N HIS A 73 -2.00 12.38 21.02
CA HIS A 73 -1.87 11.43 19.92
C HIS A 73 -3.24 11.04 19.39
N ILE A 74 -3.27 10.75 18.09
CA ILE A 74 -4.38 10.09 17.41
C ILE A 74 -4.02 8.62 17.24
N ASP A 75 -5.00 7.73 17.34
CA ASP A 75 -4.79 6.29 17.18
C ASP A 75 -4.20 5.94 15.82
N PHE A 76 -4.78 6.43 14.71
CA PHE A 76 -4.29 6.15 13.36
C PHE A 76 -4.46 7.34 12.40
N GLY A 77 -3.50 7.55 11.51
CA GLY A 77 -3.65 8.37 10.31
C GLY A 77 -3.57 7.52 9.05
N VAL A 78 -4.43 7.83 8.08
CA VAL A 78 -4.49 7.19 6.77
C VAL A 78 -3.96 8.15 5.73
N PHE A 79 -2.99 7.69 4.97
CA PHE A 79 -2.28 8.49 3.97
C PHE A 79 -2.33 7.80 2.61
N ASN A 80 -2.22 8.59 1.54
CA ASN A 80 -2.01 8.04 0.20
C ASN A 80 -0.55 7.58 0.02
N LYS A 81 -0.21 7.13 -1.19
CA LYS A 81 1.14 6.66 -1.54
C LYS A 81 2.18 7.78 -1.52
N ASP A 82 1.74 9.02 -1.73
CA ASP A 82 2.56 10.23 -1.73
C ASP A 82 2.70 10.83 -0.31
N VAL A 83 2.23 10.10 0.72
CA VAL A 83 2.31 10.49 2.14
C VAL A 83 1.49 11.76 2.44
N GLU A 84 0.41 11.99 1.70
CA GLU A 84 -0.59 13.02 2.01
C GLU A 84 -1.67 12.46 2.92
N LEU A 85 -2.04 13.22 3.96
CA LEU A 85 -3.03 12.82 4.95
C LEU A 85 -4.44 12.85 4.35
N LEU A 86 -5.08 11.69 4.28
CA LEU A 86 -6.46 11.53 3.77
C LEU A 86 -7.49 11.70 4.89
N CYS A 87 -7.27 11.01 6.00
CA CYS A 87 -8.09 11.11 7.20
C CYS A 87 -7.36 10.60 8.43
N VAL A 88 -7.91 10.92 9.59
CA VAL A 88 -7.49 10.41 10.88
C VAL A 88 -8.60 9.57 11.51
N ILE A 89 -8.21 8.60 12.34
CA ILE A 89 -9.12 7.67 12.99
C ILE A 89 -8.86 7.69 14.49
N GLU A 90 -9.95 7.83 15.27
CA GLU A 90 -9.95 7.73 16.73
C GLU A 90 -10.80 6.54 17.17
N LEU A 91 -10.26 5.75 18.11
CA LEU A 91 -10.98 4.69 18.82
C LEU A 91 -11.48 5.26 20.15
N GLU A 92 -12.77 5.56 20.22
CA GLU A 92 -13.40 6.15 21.41
C GLU A 92 -14.00 5.07 22.31
N GLU A 93 -13.86 5.24 23.62
CA GLU A 93 -14.63 4.50 24.62
C GLU A 93 -15.93 5.25 24.92
N GLU A 94 -17.04 4.52 24.92
CA GLU A 94 -18.43 5.02 25.05
C GLU A 94 -18.66 5.89 26.31
N SER A 95 -17.78 5.76 27.31
CA SER A 95 -17.82 6.42 28.61
C SER A 95 -17.01 7.72 28.72
N THR A 96 -16.35 8.18 27.65
CA THR A 96 -15.51 9.38 27.76
C THR A 96 -16.37 10.63 27.72
N SER A 97 -16.71 11.16 28.89
CA SER A 97 -17.26 12.50 29.06
C SER A 97 -16.25 13.51 28.52
N ALA A 98 -16.39 13.88 27.24
CA ALA A 98 -15.61 14.89 26.54
C ALA A 98 -15.80 16.33 27.09
N ALA A 99 -16.17 16.46 28.36
CA ALA A 99 -16.66 17.67 29.00
C ALA A 99 -15.55 18.59 29.52
N ASP A 100 -14.35 18.06 29.80
CA ASP A 100 -13.31 18.81 30.53
C ASP A 100 -12.11 19.27 29.68
N GLU A 101 -12.10 19.00 28.37
CA GLU A 101 -11.04 19.54 27.50
C GLU A 101 -11.36 20.94 26.96
N GLU A 102 -10.50 21.91 27.28
CA GLU A 102 -10.58 23.30 26.77
C GLU A 102 -10.63 23.35 25.22
N TYR A 103 -9.87 22.47 24.55
CA TYR A 103 -9.87 22.31 23.09
C TYR A 103 -9.95 20.83 22.72
N PRO A 104 -11.15 20.27 22.50
CA PRO A 104 -11.29 18.88 22.10
C PRO A 104 -10.61 18.65 20.75
N THR A 105 -9.86 17.56 20.63
CA THR A 105 -9.09 17.17 19.43
C THR A 105 -9.92 17.27 18.14
N ARG A 106 -11.20 16.88 18.20
CA ARG A 106 -12.16 17.02 17.09
C ARG A 106 -12.30 18.45 16.57
N LYS A 107 -12.39 19.45 17.45
CA LYS A 107 -12.52 20.86 17.02
C LYS A 107 -11.23 21.34 16.36
N LEU A 108 -10.08 20.92 16.86
CA LEU A 108 -8.77 21.25 16.30
C LEU A 108 -8.60 20.65 14.90
N LEU A 109 -8.90 19.36 14.73
CA LEU A 109 -8.85 18.68 13.43
C LEU A 109 -9.83 19.29 12.43
N LYS A 110 -11.06 19.58 12.86
CA LYS A 110 -12.07 20.25 12.03
C LYS A 110 -11.60 21.64 11.59
N SER A 111 -10.94 22.39 12.47
CA SER A 111 -10.42 23.73 12.14
C SER A 111 -9.33 23.70 11.07
N ALA A 112 -8.57 22.60 11.00
CA ALA A 112 -7.55 22.36 9.97
C ALA A 112 -8.10 21.67 8.71
N GLY A 113 -9.42 21.43 8.63
CA GLY A 113 -10.04 20.73 7.49
C GLY A 113 -9.71 19.22 7.43
N ILE A 114 -9.15 18.64 8.49
CA ILE A 114 -8.79 17.23 8.54
C ILE A 114 -10.04 16.41 8.89
N LYS A 115 -10.31 15.40 8.07
CA LYS A 115 -11.44 14.48 8.29
C LYS A 115 -11.09 13.48 9.39
N CYS A 116 -11.93 13.42 10.42
CA CYS A 116 -11.80 12.49 11.53
C CYS A 116 -12.94 11.45 11.51
N VAL A 117 -12.58 10.17 11.47
CA VAL A 117 -13.48 9.02 11.55
C VAL A 117 -13.37 8.40 12.93
N ARG A 118 -14.50 8.08 13.56
CA ARG A 118 -14.52 7.60 14.95
C ARG A 118 -15.18 6.24 14.99
N TRP A 119 -14.58 5.31 15.72
CA TRP A 119 -15.15 4.00 15.98
C TRP A 119 -15.15 3.71 17.47
N ASN A 120 -16.20 3.03 17.93
CA ASN A 120 -16.29 2.61 19.32
C ASN A 120 -15.29 1.46 19.54
N ARG A 121 -14.41 1.61 20.53
CA ARG A 121 -13.40 0.62 20.90
C ARG A 121 -14.00 -0.71 21.34
N SER A 122 -15.18 -0.68 21.95
CA SER A 122 -15.93 -1.86 22.38
C SER A 122 -16.62 -2.60 21.23
N ALA A 123 -16.85 -1.92 20.10
CA ALA A 123 -17.56 -2.45 18.94
C ALA A 123 -16.78 -2.20 17.65
N LEU A 124 -15.62 -2.87 17.53
CA LEU A 124 -14.72 -2.69 16.39
C LEU A 124 -15.36 -3.15 15.07
N PRO A 125 -15.34 -2.32 14.02
CA PRO A 125 -15.93 -2.65 12.72
C PRO A 125 -15.15 -3.74 12.00
N SER A 126 -15.82 -4.50 11.14
CA SER A 126 -15.18 -5.47 10.25
C SER A 126 -14.39 -4.78 9.14
N ALA A 127 -13.46 -5.50 8.49
CA ALA A 127 -12.71 -4.95 7.35
C ALA A 127 -13.62 -4.46 6.21
N GLU A 128 -14.76 -5.13 5.98
CA GLU A 128 -15.75 -4.71 4.99
C GLU A 128 -16.46 -3.40 5.37
N GLN A 129 -16.81 -3.24 6.66
CA GLN A 129 -17.41 -2.01 7.17
C GLN A 129 -16.43 -0.83 7.12
N ILE A 130 -15.16 -1.08 7.43
CA ILE A 130 -14.09 -0.09 7.26
C ILE A 130 -13.96 0.29 5.79
N LEU A 131 -13.89 -0.69 4.88
CA LEU A 131 -13.80 -0.43 3.44
C LEU A 131 -14.99 0.39 2.95
N ARG A 132 -16.23 0.10 3.37
CA ARG A 132 -17.41 0.89 2.97
C ARG A 132 -17.35 2.34 3.47
N THR A 133 -16.89 2.53 4.70
CA THR A 133 -16.78 3.85 5.33
C THR A 133 -15.67 4.68 4.67
N LEU A 134 -14.58 4.03 4.31
CA LEU A 134 -13.38 4.64 3.72
C LEU A 134 -13.28 4.38 2.21
N ALA A 135 -14.37 3.96 1.56
CA ALA A 135 -14.40 3.61 0.15
C ALA A 135 -13.85 4.72 -0.77
N PRO A 136 -14.17 6.01 -0.52
CA PRO A 136 -13.58 7.10 -1.31
C PRO A 136 -12.05 7.10 -1.24
N TYR A 137 -11.44 6.68 -0.13
CA TYR A 137 -9.98 6.66 0.04
C TYR A 137 -9.32 5.39 -0.49
N SER A 138 -10.05 4.28 -0.52
CA SER A 138 -9.59 3.02 -1.13
C SER A 138 -9.36 3.19 -2.64
N GLU A 139 -10.13 4.08 -3.28
CA GLU A 139 -10.07 4.37 -4.72
C GLU A 139 -9.15 5.54 -5.08
N LEU A 140 -8.67 6.36 -4.13
CA LEU A 140 -7.87 7.56 -4.42
C LEU A 140 -6.45 7.30 -4.96
N ASN A 141 -6.12 6.05 -5.26
CA ASN A 141 -5.05 5.65 -6.18
C ASN A 141 -5.36 4.30 -6.86
N ALA A 142 -6.65 3.94 -6.95
CA ALA A 142 -7.05 3.09 -8.06
C ALA A 142 -6.91 3.97 -9.30
N PRO A 143 -6.26 3.52 -10.39
CA PRO A 143 -6.52 4.17 -11.66
C PRO A 143 -8.04 4.19 -11.80
N LYS A 144 -8.65 5.39 -11.88
CA LYS A 144 -10.04 5.51 -12.30
C LYS A 144 -10.18 4.60 -13.50
N ALA A 145 -11.15 3.70 -13.48
CA ALA A 145 -11.51 2.86 -14.60
C ALA A 145 -12.11 3.67 -15.77
N GLU A 146 -11.68 4.93 -15.94
CA GLU A 146 -11.98 5.84 -17.03
C GLU A 146 -10.71 6.19 -17.84
N THR A 147 -9.50 5.83 -17.38
CA THR A 147 -8.25 6.11 -18.11
C THR A 147 -7.78 4.95 -19.00
N SER A 148 -8.59 3.90 -19.17
CA SER A 148 -8.28 2.82 -20.13
C SER A 148 -8.65 3.15 -21.58
N MET A 149 -9.42 4.23 -21.83
CA MET A 149 -9.77 4.64 -23.21
C MET A 149 -9.09 5.93 -23.68
N GLN A 150 -8.58 6.79 -22.79
CA GLN A 150 -8.02 8.09 -23.19
C GLN A 150 -6.49 8.17 -23.27
N THR A 151 -5.75 7.27 -22.62
CA THR A 151 -4.28 7.16 -22.83
C THR A 151 -3.93 6.53 -24.18
N ILE A 152 -4.89 5.87 -24.84
CA ILE A 152 -4.71 5.34 -26.20
C ILE A 152 -4.69 6.47 -27.24
N GLY A 153 -5.31 7.62 -26.97
CA GLY A 153 -5.51 8.68 -27.96
C GLY A 153 -4.41 9.74 -28.06
N LYS A 154 -3.36 9.72 -27.23
CA LYS A 154 -2.43 10.86 -27.15
C LYS A 154 -0.93 10.55 -27.17
N LEU A 155 -0.53 9.33 -27.53
CA LEU A 155 0.89 8.99 -27.69
C LEU A 155 1.34 8.70 -29.13
N PHE A 156 0.50 8.98 -30.15
CA PHE A 156 0.95 8.93 -31.55
C PHE A 156 0.29 10.05 -32.37
N LEU A 157 0.85 11.25 -32.32
CA LEU A 157 1.05 12.00 -33.55
C LEU A 157 2.55 11.93 -33.83
N ASP A 158 2.94 10.95 -34.66
CA ASP A 158 4.08 11.17 -35.52
C ASP A 158 3.52 11.30 -36.94
N GLU A 159 3.69 12.51 -37.46
CA GLU A 159 3.61 12.83 -38.87
C GLU A 159 4.61 11.95 -39.61
N ASP A 160 4.13 10.90 -40.28
CA ASP A 160 4.60 10.46 -41.60
C ASP A 160 4.05 9.07 -41.89
N LEU A 161 3.13 8.97 -42.86
CA LEU A 161 3.05 7.93 -43.90
C LEU A 161 1.78 8.09 -44.73
N LYS A 162 1.95 8.67 -45.92
CA LYS A 162 0.99 8.65 -47.03
C LYS A 162 0.97 7.25 -47.65
N ASP A 163 0.08 6.36 -47.21
CA ASP A 163 -0.51 5.34 -48.11
C ASP A 163 -1.67 4.56 -47.42
N PRO A 164 -2.92 4.67 -47.92
CA PRO A 164 -4.09 4.08 -47.26
C PRO A 164 -4.33 2.58 -47.57
N SER A 165 -3.47 1.92 -48.33
CA SER A 165 -3.70 0.57 -48.86
C SER A 165 -3.09 -0.58 -48.03
N LYS A 166 -2.41 -0.29 -46.91
CA LYS A 166 -1.79 -1.32 -46.02
C LYS A 166 -2.49 -1.51 -44.67
N LEU A 167 -3.70 -0.99 -44.50
CA LEU A 167 -4.41 -0.85 -43.22
C LEU A 167 -5.05 -2.11 -42.63
N GLN A 168 -4.86 -3.30 -43.21
CA GLN A 168 -5.55 -4.51 -42.74
C GLN A 168 -4.73 -5.56 -41.95
N GLU A 169 -3.41 -5.40 -41.75
CA GLU A 169 -2.65 -6.48 -41.08
C GLU A 169 -1.66 -6.10 -39.95
N LYS A 170 -1.47 -4.83 -39.59
CA LYS A 170 -0.47 -4.49 -38.55
C LYS A 170 -0.91 -3.36 -37.63
N ALA A 171 -1.69 -3.69 -36.60
CA ALA A 171 -1.96 -2.80 -35.48
C ALA A 171 -1.95 -3.57 -34.15
N PHE A 172 -0.81 -4.18 -33.82
CA PHE A 172 -0.49 -4.52 -32.43
C PHE A 172 0.99 -4.21 -32.23
N THR A 173 1.27 -2.97 -31.88
CA THR A 173 2.60 -2.50 -31.52
C THR A 173 3.04 -3.26 -30.27
N TYR A 174 3.88 -4.26 -30.48
CA TYR A 174 4.65 -4.91 -29.42
C TYR A 174 5.50 -3.84 -28.73
N ILE A 175 5.28 -3.62 -27.44
CA ILE A 175 6.18 -2.78 -26.65
C ILE A 175 7.45 -3.62 -26.44
N GLU A 176 8.52 -3.32 -27.17
CA GLU A 176 9.85 -3.83 -26.83
C GLU A 176 10.26 -3.18 -25.49
N HIS A 177 9.90 -3.81 -24.38
CA HIS A 177 10.39 -3.42 -23.07
C HIS A 177 11.91 -3.70 -23.03
N GLY A 178 12.71 -2.67 -23.29
CA GLY A 178 14.17 -2.69 -23.22
C GLY A 178 14.71 -2.73 -21.78
N ASN A 179 14.10 -3.51 -20.89
CA ASN A 179 14.64 -3.74 -19.56
C ASN A 179 15.70 -4.87 -19.66
N PRO A 180 17.01 -4.58 -19.50
CA PRO A 180 18.06 -5.60 -19.57
C PRO A 180 17.97 -6.61 -18.42
N ASN A 181 17.21 -6.30 -17.36
CA ASN A 181 17.01 -7.13 -16.18
C ASN A 181 15.66 -7.88 -16.22
N ALA A 182 15.04 -8.06 -17.39
CA ALA A 182 13.78 -8.78 -17.55
C ALA A 182 13.75 -9.62 -18.83
N LEU A 183 12.74 -10.49 -18.97
CA LEU A 183 12.59 -11.27 -20.19
C LEU A 183 12.15 -10.38 -21.35
N SER A 184 12.94 -10.38 -22.43
CA SER A 184 12.52 -9.76 -23.68
C SER A 184 11.42 -10.60 -24.36
N LEU A 185 10.58 -9.94 -25.16
CA LEU A 185 9.55 -10.63 -25.94
C LEU A 185 10.15 -11.64 -26.94
N ALA A 186 11.34 -11.33 -27.47
CA ALA A 186 12.08 -12.24 -28.33
C ALA A 186 12.54 -13.50 -27.56
N ALA A 187 12.97 -13.35 -26.31
CA ALA A 187 13.32 -14.48 -25.45
C ALA A 187 12.10 -15.36 -25.16
N ILE A 188 10.94 -14.77 -24.82
CA ILE A 188 9.71 -15.51 -24.56
C ILE A 188 9.28 -16.32 -25.80
N LYS A 189 9.31 -15.72 -27.00
CA LYS A 189 9.01 -16.43 -28.26
C LYS A 189 9.99 -17.56 -28.54
N ARG A 190 11.27 -17.41 -28.19
CA ARG A 190 12.28 -18.47 -28.34
C ARG A 190 12.03 -19.65 -27.38
N ILE A 191 11.51 -19.37 -26.18
CA ILE A 191 11.18 -20.36 -25.15
C ILE A 191 9.85 -21.09 -25.46
N THR A 192 9.00 -20.47 -26.29
CA THR A 192 7.69 -21.01 -26.71
C THR A 192 7.62 -21.20 -28.23
N PRO A 193 8.42 -22.12 -28.80
CA PRO A 193 8.54 -22.28 -30.26
C PRO A 193 7.23 -22.76 -30.92
N ASP A 194 6.43 -23.56 -30.20
CA ASP A 194 5.19 -24.13 -30.71
C ASP A 194 3.99 -23.17 -30.60
N ALA A 195 4.16 -22.08 -29.84
CA ALA A 195 3.20 -21.00 -29.65
C ALA A 195 1.81 -21.49 -29.17
N PHE A 196 1.76 -22.56 -28.36
CA PHE A 196 0.49 -23.13 -27.90
C PHE A 196 -0.32 -22.15 -27.04
N ILE A 197 0.35 -21.40 -26.14
CA ILE A 197 -0.31 -20.34 -25.35
C ILE A 197 -0.90 -19.27 -26.29
N GLN A 198 -0.18 -18.88 -27.35
CA GLN A 198 -0.64 -17.83 -28.28
C GLN A 198 -1.85 -18.28 -29.11
N GLN A 199 -1.87 -19.54 -29.54
CA GLN A 199 -2.94 -20.10 -30.38
C GLN A 199 -4.21 -20.44 -29.59
N GLU A 200 -4.07 -21.13 -28.46
CA GLU A 200 -5.22 -21.61 -27.68
C GLU A 200 -5.71 -20.58 -26.64
N TYR A 201 -4.80 -19.75 -26.12
CA TYR A 201 -5.07 -18.79 -25.05
C TYR A 201 -4.49 -17.40 -25.34
N PRO A 202 -4.93 -16.72 -26.41
CA PRO A 202 -4.36 -15.44 -26.85
C PRO A 202 -4.42 -14.35 -25.75
N HIS A 203 -5.43 -14.40 -24.88
CA HIS A 203 -5.56 -13.51 -23.72
C HIS A 203 -4.52 -13.77 -22.61
N ILE A 204 -4.05 -15.01 -22.45
CA ILE A 204 -2.95 -15.34 -21.53
C ILE A 204 -1.65 -14.86 -22.14
N TRP A 205 -1.43 -15.13 -23.43
CA TRP A 205 -0.25 -14.66 -24.16
C TRP A 205 -0.10 -13.14 -24.11
N GLN A 206 -1.17 -12.39 -24.34
CA GLN A 206 -1.17 -10.93 -24.25
C GLN A 206 -0.73 -10.44 -22.87
N LYS A 207 -1.21 -11.08 -21.80
CA LYS A 207 -0.82 -10.73 -20.42
C LYS A 207 0.63 -11.08 -20.12
N ILE A 208 1.12 -12.21 -20.62
CA ILE A 208 2.54 -12.58 -20.51
C ILE A 208 3.41 -11.53 -21.19
N CYS A 209 3.08 -11.12 -22.42
CA CYS A 209 3.82 -10.08 -23.12
C CYS A 209 3.78 -8.74 -22.39
N LEU A 210 2.65 -8.39 -21.78
CA LEU A 210 2.48 -7.14 -21.02
C LEU A 210 3.30 -7.14 -19.73
N PHE A 211 3.41 -8.27 -19.03
CA PHE A 211 4.18 -8.38 -17.79
C PHE A 211 5.65 -8.75 -18.00
N ALA A 212 6.08 -9.03 -19.23
CA ALA A 212 7.45 -9.43 -19.56
C ALA A 212 8.53 -8.47 -19.04
N GLY A 213 8.22 -7.16 -18.98
CA GLY A 213 9.13 -6.13 -18.50
C GLY A 213 9.33 -6.08 -16.96
N ASP A 214 8.52 -6.80 -16.18
CA ASP A 214 8.61 -6.87 -14.72
C ASP A 214 8.63 -8.33 -14.22
N PRO A 215 9.81 -8.85 -13.83
CA PRO A 215 9.96 -10.24 -13.41
C PRO A 215 9.07 -10.66 -12.24
N ARG A 216 8.77 -9.75 -11.31
CA ARG A 216 7.97 -10.08 -10.11
C ARG A 216 6.50 -10.24 -10.48
N TYR A 217 5.97 -9.32 -11.26
CA TYR A 217 4.58 -9.41 -11.73
C TYR A 217 4.38 -10.59 -12.66
N LEU A 218 5.33 -10.86 -13.56
CA LEU A 218 5.27 -12.02 -14.44
C LEU A 218 5.25 -13.33 -13.61
N LYS A 219 6.10 -13.46 -12.58
CA LYS A 219 6.11 -14.62 -11.69
C LYS A 219 4.75 -14.83 -11.02
N ASN A 220 4.22 -13.79 -10.36
CA ASN A 220 2.94 -13.87 -9.65
C ASN A 220 1.78 -14.21 -10.61
N TYR A 221 1.80 -13.66 -11.83
CA TYR A 221 0.80 -13.95 -12.83
C TYR A 221 0.85 -15.42 -13.28
N LEU A 222 2.04 -15.94 -13.61
CA LEU A 222 2.21 -17.34 -14.04
C LEU A 222 1.80 -18.32 -12.92
N GLU A 223 2.15 -18.03 -11.66
CA GLU A 223 1.72 -18.84 -10.50
C GLU A 223 0.18 -18.85 -10.35
N SER A 224 -0.46 -17.71 -10.62
CA SER A 224 -1.93 -17.60 -10.56
C SER A 224 -2.66 -18.47 -11.58
N LEU A 225 -2.00 -18.84 -12.69
CA LEU A 225 -2.58 -19.71 -13.72
C LEU A 225 -2.73 -21.16 -13.25
N PHE A 226 -1.96 -21.58 -12.24
CA PHE A 226 -2.00 -22.92 -11.67
C PHE A 226 -2.89 -23.06 -10.43
N ILE A 227 -3.41 -21.96 -9.89
CA ILE A 227 -4.30 -21.98 -8.71
C ILE A 227 -5.66 -22.56 -9.11
N GLN A 228 -5.92 -23.80 -8.68
CA GLN A 228 -7.16 -24.55 -8.99
C GLN A 228 -8.40 -24.09 -8.21
N ASN A 229 -8.24 -23.17 -7.24
CA ASN A 229 -9.33 -22.69 -6.38
C ASN A 229 -9.99 -21.40 -6.92
N ARG A 230 -10.62 -21.49 -8.10
CA ARG A 230 -11.64 -20.52 -8.51
C ARG A 230 -13.02 -21.16 -8.37
N PRO A 231 -14.06 -20.41 -7.93
CA PRO A 231 -15.42 -20.93 -7.69
C PRO A 231 -16.12 -21.51 -8.94
N VAL A 232 -15.51 -21.37 -10.12
CA VAL A 232 -15.96 -21.96 -11.37
C VAL A 232 -14.89 -22.97 -11.78
N ARG A 233 -15.22 -24.26 -11.82
CA ARG A 233 -14.35 -25.34 -12.33
C ARG A 233 -13.86 -24.98 -13.74
N ARG A 234 -12.69 -24.36 -13.85
CA ARG A 234 -11.97 -24.30 -15.12
C ARG A 234 -11.26 -25.62 -15.27
N ARG A 235 -11.44 -26.27 -16.41
CA ARG A 235 -10.59 -27.39 -16.85
C ARG A 235 -9.15 -26.85 -16.76
N GLY A 236 -8.27 -27.52 -16.00
CA GLY A 236 -6.88 -27.07 -15.83
C GLY A 236 -6.21 -26.86 -17.18
N LEU A 237 -5.15 -26.05 -17.22
CA LEU A 237 -4.37 -25.83 -18.45
C LEU A 237 -3.97 -27.19 -19.04
N PRO A 238 -4.18 -27.40 -20.36
CA PRO A 238 -3.68 -28.58 -21.04
C PRO A 238 -2.18 -28.75 -20.80
N LYS A 239 -1.70 -30.00 -20.75
CA LYS A 239 -0.31 -30.31 -20.38
C LYS A 239 0.72 -29.58 -21.23
N HIS A 240 0.46 -29.46 -22.54
CA HIS A 240 1.35 -28.76 -23.48
C HIS A 240 1.42 -27.25 -23.20
N VAL A 241 0.29 -26.60 -22.90
CA VAL A 241 0.24 -25.18 -22.52
C VAL A 241 0.89 -24.95 -21.15
N ALA A 242 0.65 -25.85 -20.19
CA ALA A 242 1.27 -25.79 -18.87
C ALA A 242 2.81 -25.89 -18.95
N ASN A 243 3.34 -26.73 -19.84
CA ASN A 243 4.78 -26.86 -20.05
C ASN A 243 5.41 -25.56 -20.57
N GLU A 244 4.76 -24.87 -21.52
CA GLU A 244 5.22 -23.55 -22.00
C GLU A 244 5.20 -22.50 -20.88
N VAL A 245 4.14 -22.47 -20.06
CA VAL A 245 4.03 -21.55 -18.90
C VAL A 245 5.16 -21.81 -17.89
N ILE A 246 5.47 -23.07 -17.59
CA ILE A 246 6.57 -23.46 -16.69
C ILE A 246 7.93 -23.06 -17.27
N ALA A 247 8.12 -23.20 -18.58
CA ALA A 247 9.36 -22.80 -19.26
C ALA A 247 9.58 -21.27 -19.19
N ILE A 248 8.52 -20.47 -19.33
CA ILE A 248 8.61 -19.02 -19.13
C ILE A 248 8.91 -18.70 -17.65
N GLN A 249 8.28 -19.42 -16.71
CA GLN A 249 8.49 -19.21 -15.28
C GLN A 249 9.92 -19.52 -14.84
N SER A 250 10.52 -20.60 -15.33
CA SER A 250 11.89 -20.99 -15.00
C SER A 250 12.92 -19.99 -15.51
N GLU A 251 12.73 -19.45 -16.71
CA GLU A 251 13.62 -18.42 -17.24
C GLU A 251 13.43 -17.09 -16.50
N ASN A 252 12.17 -16.73 -16.17
CA ASN A 252 11.86 -15.51 -15.43
C ASN A 252 12.44 -15.52 -14.00
N ALA A 253 12.57 -16.70 -13.39
CA ALA A 253 13.17 -16.84 -12.06
C ALA A 253 14.62 -16.33 -11.99
N ARG A 254 15.36 -16.33 -13.12
CA ARG A 254 16.74 -15.79 -13.19
C ARG A 254 16.82 -14.29 -12.93
N PHE A 255 15.73 -13.57 -13.19
CA PHE A 255 15.64 -12.12 -13.06
C PHE A 255 14.96 -11.69 -11.76
N VAL A 256 14.34 -12.61 -11.04
CA VAL A 256 13.79 -12.37 -9.70
C VAL A 256 14.96 -12.41 -8.71
N VAL A 257 15.74 -11.33 -8.66
CA VAL A 257 16.79 -11.17 -7.64
C VAL A 257 16.13 -11.21 -6.26
N SER A 258 16.54 -12.17 -5.44
CA SER A 258 16.24 -12.25 -4.01
C SER A 258 16.98 -11.12 -3.29
N ASN A 259 16.46 -9.89 -3.40
CA ASN A 259 16.86 -8.81 -2.52
C ASN A 259 16.17 -9.03 -1.18
N GLU A 260 16.69 -9.91 -0.34
CA GLU A 260 16.72 -9.56 1.08
C GLU A 260 17.76 -8.44 1.18
N PRO A 261 17.38 -7.21 1.56
CA PRO A 261 18.41 -6.24 1.94
C PRO A 261 19.17 -6.83 3.12
N ASP A 262 20.50 -6.79 3.09
CA ASP A 262 21.31 -7.09 4.26
C ASP A 262 20.72 -6.33 5.46
N PRO A 263 20.37 -6.99 6.57
CA PRO A 263 19.84 -6.29 7.71
C PRO A 263 20.92 -5.33 8.23
N ILE A 264 20.60 -4.03 8.24
CA ILE A 264 21.44 -2.95 8.79
C ILE A 264 21.65 -3.10 10.33
N TRP A 265 21.13 -4.17 10.94
CA TRP A 265 21.05 -4.33 12.39
C TRP A 265 22.14 -5.28 12.91
N ASP A 266 22.81 -4.85 13.98
CA ASP A 266 23.85 -5.59 14.69
C ASP A 266 23.28 -6.91 15.27
N PRO A 267 23.84 -8.08 14.89
CA PRO A 267 23.34 -9.40 15.33
C PRO A 267 23.52 -9.67 16.83
N THR A 268 24.24 -8.81 17.57
CA THR A 268 24.43 -8.96 19.02
C THR A 268 23.18 -8.63 19.85
N PHE A 269 22.12 -8.08 19.26
CA PHE A 269 20.90 -7.71 19.98
C PHE A 269 20.02 -8.90 20.40
N LEU A 270 20.25 -10.10 19.85
CA LEU A 270 19.42 -11.29 20.11
C LEU A 270 19.83 -12.10 21.36
N HIS A 271 20.83 -11.66 22.13
CA HIS A 271 21.33 -12.39 23.30
C HIS A 271 21.42 -11.52 24.55
N ARG A 272 20.30 -10.93 24.99
CA ARG A 272 20.11 -10.49 26.37
C ARG A 272 18.70 -10.79 26.85
#